data_AF-A0A7C6BKP1-F1
#
_entry.id   AF-A0A7C6BKP1-F1
#
_cell.length_a   1.000
_cell.length_b   1.000
_cell.length_c   1.000
_cell.angle_alpha   90.00
_cell.angle_beta   90.00
_cell.angle_gamma   90.00
#
_symmetry.space_group_name_H-M   'P 1'
#
loop_
_entity.id
_entity.type
_entity.pdbx_description
1 polymer ?
#
loop_
_entity_poly.entity_id
_entity_poly.type
_entity_poly.pdbx_seq_one_letter_code
_entity_poly.pdbx_strand_id
1 'polypeptide(L)'
;MPGEPGFFLTAPEHDRVCALVSHLPHVIANVYASQVYEKDYSFSQFAGSSFRDLTRIAGSSPEVWLDIFLTNQAQILSVIDELEGGLRIIKEFIKTEDEDGLKAFLIKVKKIKEQVDDYGSL
;
A
#
# COMPACT_ATOMS: atom_id res chain seq x y z
N MET A 1 -24.46 17.36 -5.79
CA MET A 1 -25.34 17.36 -4.60
C MET A 1 -24.80 18.37 -3.59
N PRO A 2 -25.63 19.04 -2.77
CA PRO A 2 -25.14 19.75 -1.60
C PRO A 2 -24.27 18.80 -0.76
N GLY A 3 -23.12 19.31 -0.30
CA GLY A 3 -21.92 18.53 0.00
C GLY A 3 -22.09 17.37 0.96
N GLU A 4 -21.44 16.26 0.62
CA GLU A 4 -21.24 15.12 1.51
C GLU A 4 -20.64 15.61 2.85
N PRO A 5 -21.06 15.03 3.99
CA PRO A 5 -20.50 15.40 5.28
C PRO A 5 -19.01 15.10 5.27
N GLY A 6 -18.19 16.15 5.42
CA GLY A 6 -16.75 15.99 5.62
C GLY A 6 -16.47 15.26 6.93
N PHE A 7 -15.42 14.44 6.94
CA PHE A 7 -14.92 13.83 8.16
C PHE A 7 -14.07 14.83 8.94
N PHE A 8 -14.33 14.99 10.24
CA PHE A 8 -13.47 15.76 11.14
C PHE A 8 -12.54 14.78 11.87
N LEU A 9 -11.24 14.92 11.61
CA LEU A 9 -10.18 14.15 12.25
C LEU A 9 -9.31 15.08 13.09
N THR A 10 -8.82 14.60 14.23
CA THR A 10 -7.71 15.27 14.90
C THR A 10 -6.45 15.19 14.02
N ALA A 11 -5.49 16.09 14.22
CA ALA A 11 -4.25 16.07 13.44
C ALA A 11 -3.52 14.71 13.50
N PRO A 12 -3.35 14.04 14.66
CA PRO A 12 -2.72 12.72 14.71
C PRO A 12 -3.51 11.63 13.96
N GLU A 13 -4.84 11.67 14.00
CA GLU A 13 -5.68 10.71 13.27
C GLU A 13 -5.57 10.91 11.76
N HIS A 14 -5.60 12.16 11.31
CA HIS A 14 -5.36 12.52 9.91
C HIS A 14 -4.01 11.98 9.44
N ASP A 15 -2.94 12.25 10.19
CA ASP A 15 -1.58 11.86 9.80
C ASP A 15 -1.42 10.34 9.72
N ARG A 16 -2.04 9.61 10.65
CA ARG A 16 -2.06 8.14 10.63
C ARG A 16 -2.86 7.60 9.44
N VAL A 17 -4.02 8.17 9.15
CA VAL A 17 -4.85 7.78 8.00
C VAL A 17 -4.08 8.04 6.70
N CYS A 18 -3.52 9.23 6.52
CA CYS A 18 -2.69 9.58 5.36
C CYS A 18 -1.48 8.65 5.22
N ALA A 19 -0.81 8.29 6.32
CA ALA A 19 0.28 7.33 6.28
C ALA A 19 -0.16 5.97 5.69
N LEU A 20 -1.31 5.46 6.11
CA LEU A 20 -1.86 4.18 5.65
C LEU A 20 -2.35 4.21 4.19
N VAL A 21 -3.17 5.21 3.83
CA VAL A 21 -3.94 5.19 2.58
C VAL A 21 -3.34 6.04 1.46
N SER A 22 -2.31 6.84 1.75
CA SER A 22 -1.64 7.70 0.76
C SER A 22 -0.12 7.50 0.76
N HIS A 23 0.55 7.66 1.90
CA HIS A 23 2.02 7.69 1.92
C HIS A 23 2.64 6.30 1.71
N LEU A 24 2.14 5.28 2.42
CA LEU A 24 2.65 3.91 2.28
C LEU A 24 2.48 3.37 0.84
N PRO A 25 1.35 3.58 0.13
CA PRO A 25 1.26 3.27 -1.30
C PRO A 25 2.39 3.85 -2.15
N HIS A 26 2.80 5.10 -1.90
CA HIS A 26 3.93 5.71 -2.62
C HIS A 26 5.27 5.08 -2.25
N VAL A 27 5.48 4.72 -0.97
CA VAL A 27 6.68 3.97 -0.54
C VAL A 27 6.75 2.63 -1.29
N ILE A 28 5.68 1.85 -1.28
CA ILE A 28 5.62 0.54 -1.94
C ILE A 28 5.85 0.68 -3.44
N ALA A 29 5.17 1.63 -4.10
CA ALA A 29 5.28 1.84 -5.53
C ALA A 29 6.72 2.19 -5.96
N ASN A 30 7.38 3.12 -5.25
CA ASN A 30 8.75 3.52 -5.57
C ASN A 30 9.75 2.39 -5.32
N VAL A 31 9.65 1.69 -4.18
CA VAL A 31 10.53 0.56 -3.86
C VAL A 31 10.38 -0.56 -4.89
N TYR A 32 9.14 -0.95 -5.23
CA TYR A 32 8.91 -2.04 -6.16
C TYR A 32 9.32 -1.70 -7.60
N ALA A 33 9.08 -0.45 -8.03
CA ALA A 33 9.55 0.03 -9.33
C ALA A 33 11.08 0.04 -9.42
N SER A 34 11.78 0.59 -8.41
CA SER A 34 13.25 0.61 -8.35
C SER A 34 13.83 -0.80 -8.42
N GLN A 35 13.29 -1.76 -7.65
CA GLN A 35 13.76 -3.16 -7.66
C GLN A 35 13.70 -3.82 -9.05
N VAL A 36 12.68 -3.51 -9.84
CA VAL A 36 12.55 -4.05 -11.20
C VAL A 36 13.48 -3.31 -12.16
N TYR A 37 13.49 -1.97 -12.13
CA TYR A 37 14.26 -1.17 -13.07
C TYR A 37 15.77 -1.27 -12.87
N GLU A 38 16.23 -1.43 -11.64
CA GLU A 38 17.65 -1.64 -11.31
C GLU A 38 18.17 -3.02 -11.74
N LYS A 39 17.29 -4.02 -11.83
CA LYS A 39 17.65 -5.34 -12.36
C LYS A 39 17.77 -5.30 -13.88
N ASP A 40 16.69 -4.90 -14.54
CA ASP A 40 16.62 -4.70 -15.98
C ASP A 40 15.33 -3.93 -16.33
N TYR A 41 15.47 -2.66 -16.71
CA TYR A 41 14.34 -1.83 -17.09
C TYR A 41 13.54 -2.40 -18.28
N SER A 42 14.15 -3.25 -19.13
CA SER A 42 13.46 -3.89 -20.24
C SER A 42 12.39 -4.87 -19.79
N PHE A 43 12.44 -5.38 -18.54
CA PHE A 43 11.40 -6.24 -17.98
C PHE A 43 10.03 -5.56 -17.87
N SER A 44 10.00 -4.22 -17.90
CA SER A 44 8.76 -3.45 -17.99
C SER A 44 7.91 -3.79 -19.24
N GLN A 45 8.53 -4.32 -20.30
CA GLN A 45 7.80 -4.77 -21.49
C GLN A 45 6.93 -6.01 -21.22
N PHE A 46 7.30 -6.83 -20.23
CA PHE A 46 6.55 -8.01 -19.80
C PHE A 46 5.57 -7.70 -18.66
N ALA A 47 5.54 -6.45 -18.18
CA ALA A 47 4.67 -6.06 -17.08
C ALA A 47 3.19 -6.14 -17.46
N GLY A 48 2.46 -6.99 -16.74
CA GLY A 48 0.99 -7.03 -16.76
C GLY A 48 0.36 -5.79 -16.11
N SER A 49 -0.97 -5.70 -16.16
CA SER A 49 -1.73 -4.58 -15.58
C SER A 49 -1.45 -4.38 -14.09
N SER A 50 -1.34 -5.46 -13.31
CA SER A 50 -1.09 -5.37 -11.86
C SER A 50 0.19 -4.63 -11.49
N PHE A 51 1.29 -4.86 -12.22
CA PHE A 51 2.53 -4.10 -12.01
C PHE A 51 2.33 -2.64 -12.38
N ARG A 52 1.76 -2.36 -13.57
CA ARG A 52 1.54 -1.00 -14.07
C ARG A 52 0.65 -0.18 -13.12
N ASP A 53 -0.40 -0.79 -12.58
CA ASP A 53 -1.31 -0.16 -11.63
C ASP A 53 -0.61 0.14 -10.31
N LEU A 54 0.13 -0.83 -9.77
CA LEU A 54 0.88 -0.68 -8.52
C LEU A 54 1.97 0.39 -8.62
N THR A 55 2.67 0.47 -9.74
CA THR A 55 3.76 1.44 -9.94
C THR A 55 3.31 2.75 -10.59
N ARG A 56 2.01 2.94 -10.86
CA ARG A 56 1.49 4.14 -11.56
C ARG A 56 1.87 5.45 -10.87
N ILE A 57 2.02 5.41 -9.55
CA ILE A 57 2.35 6.58 -8.71
C ILE A 57 3.83 6.66 -8.32
N ALA A 58 4.64 5.70 -8.76
CA ALA A 58 6.10 5.75 -8.61
C ALA A 58 6.67 6.91 -9.45
N GLY A 59 7.77 7.52 -9.00
CA GLY A 59 8.38 8.66 -9.70
C GLY A 59 7.58 9.96 -9.65
N SER A 60 6.65 10.09 -8.70
CA SER A 60 6.02 11.38 -8.36
C SER A 60 7.05 12.41 -7.88
N SER A 61 6.71 13.71 -7.85
CA SER A 61 7.66 14.81 -7.53
C SER A 61 8.52 14.51 -6.30
N PRO A 62 9.86 14.43 -6.45
CA PRO A 62 10.76 14.19 -5.34
C PRO A 62 10.67 15.25 -4.25
N GLU A 63 10.47 16.51 -4.62
CA GLU A 63 10.38 17.63 -3.68
C GLU A 63 9.16 17.48 -2.76
N VAL A 64 7.99 17.19 -3.34
CA VAL A 64 6.75 16.99 -2.57
C VAL A 64 6.85 15.77 -1.66
N TRP A 65 7.37 14.65 -2.18
CA TRP A 65 7.43 13.41 -1.40
C TRP A 65 8.50 13.43 -0.33
N LEU A 66 9.60 14.17 -0.53
CA LEU A 66 10.58 14.43 0.52
C LEU A 66 9.93 15.16 1.70
N ASP A 67 9.19 16.24 1.43
CA ASP A 67 8.51 17.00 2.48
C ASP A 67 7.49 16.13 3.22
N ILE A 68 6.68 15.34 2.51
CA ILE A 68 5.71 14.40 3.10
C ILE A 68 6.41 13.38 4.00
N PHE A 69 7.49 12.76 3.53
CA PHE A 69 8.22 11.75 4.29
C PHE A 69 8.87 12.32 5.54
N LEU A 70 9.38 13.54 5.49
CA LEU A 70 10.01 14.19 6.64
C LEU A 70 8.98 14.73 7.65
N THR A 71 7.85 15.24 7.17
CA THR A 71 6.82 15.84 8.04
C THR A 71 5.93 14.81 8.74
N ASN A 72 5.70 13.64 8.14
CA ASN A 72 4.90 12.55 8.74
C ASN A 72 5.71 11.27 9.01
N GLN A 73 7.02 11.42 9.27
CA GLN A 73 7.98 10.32 9.41
C GLN A 73 7.53 9.24 10.40
N ALA A 74 7.10 9.64 11.59
CA ALA A 74 6.77 8.67 12.66
C ALA A 74 5.61 7.73 12.27
N GLN A 75 4.55 8.27 11.65
CA GLN A 75 3.43 7.45 11.21
C GLN A 75 3.82 6.57 10.02
N ILE A 76 4.62 7.10 9.09
CA ILE A 76 5.12 6.36 7.93
C ILE A 76 5.98 5.17 8.36
N LEU A 77 6.92 5.36 9.30
CA LEU A 77 7.73 4.27 9.84
C LEU A 77 6.85 3.20 10.51
N SER A 78 5.89 3.63 11.32
CA SER A 78 4.97 2.69 11.96
C SER A 78 4.16 1.84 10.97
N VAL A 79 3.65 2.42 9.87
CA VAL A 79 2.94 1.64 8.85
C VAL A 79 3.87 0.77 8.00
N ILE A 80 5.13 1.17 7.82
CA ILE A 80 6.15 0.33 7.18
C ILE A 80 6.41 -0.91 8.05
N ASP A 81 6.60 -0.76 9.35
CA ASP A 81 6.82 -1.90 10.27
C ASP A 81 5.64 -2.88 10.25
N GLU A 82 4.41 -2.36 10.19
CA GLU A 82 3.20 -3.18 10.06
C GLU A 82 3.18 -3.96 8.74
N LEU A 83 3.56 -3.31 7.62
CA LEU A 83 3.67 -3.96 6.32
C LEU A 83 4.75 -5.05 6.34
N GLU A 84 5.92 -4.77 6.92
CA GLU A 84 7.00 -5.76 7.07
C GLU A 84 6.53 -6.98 7.87
N GLY A 85 5.75 -6.77 8.93
CA GLY A 85 5.11 -7.85 9.69
C GLY A 85 4.21 -8.72 8.80
N GLY A 86 3.34 -8.10 7.99
CA GLY A 86 2.49 -8.80 7.04
C GLY A 86 3.29 -9.56 5.96
N LEU A 87 4.33 -8.94 5.41
CA LEU A 87 5.23 -9.55 4.43
C LEU A 87 5.97 -10.75 5.02
N ARG A 88 6.38 -10.69 6.29
CA ARG A 88 7.02 -11.81 6.99
C ARG A 88 6.08 -13.00 7.12
N ILE A 89 4.82 -12.76 7.48
CA ILE A 89 3.80 -13.80 7.64
C ILE A 89 3.56 -14.52 6.30
N ILE A 90 3.26 -13.75 5.23
CA ILE A 90 2.97 -14.37 3.92
C ILE A 90 4.20 -15.09 3.36
N LYS A 91 5.41 -14.55 3.58
CA LYS A 91 6.66 -15.19 3.20
C LYS A 91 6.85 -16.53 3.90
N GLU A 92 6.53 -16.62 5.19
CA GLU A 92 6.64 -17.88 5.92
C GLU A 92 5.65 -18.91 5.39
N PHE A 93 4.38 -18.55 5.19
CA PHE A 93 3.40 -19.46 4.60
C PHE A 93 3.83 -20.00 3.24
N ILE A 94 4.39 -19.16 2.37
CA ILE A 94 4.94 -19.59 1.08
C ILE A 94 6.12 -20.55 1.27
N LYS A 95 7.05 -20.20 2.17
CA LYS A 95 8.28 -20.97 2.40
C LYS A 95 7.99 -22.36 2.99
N THR A 96 6.96 -22.49 3.81
CA THR A 96 6.58 -23.77 4.43
C THR A 96 5.50 -24.52 3.65
N GLU A 97 5.10 -24.02 2.48
CA GLU A 97 3.99 -24.57 1.69
C GLU A 97 2.68 -24.72 2.51
N ASP A 98 2.44 -23.79 3.43
CA ASP A 98 1.24 -23.77 4.29
C ASP A 98 0.02 -23.33 3.49
N GLU A 99 -0.60 -24.28 2.79
CA GLU A 99 -1.79 -24.05 1.99
C GLU A 99 -2.95 -23.47 2.80
N ASP A 100 -3.16 -23.94 4.03
CA ASP A 100 -4.27 -23.51 4.87
C ASP A 100 -4.06 -22.08 5.35
N GLY A 101 -2.84 -21.74 5.77
CA GLY A 101 -2.44 -20.37 6.12
C GLY A 101 -2.61 -19.40 4.95
N LEU A 102 -2.17 -19.78 3.75
CA LEU A 102 -2.36 -18.98 2.53
C LEU A 102 -3.84 -18.80 2.20
N LYS A 103 -4.63 -19.87 2.17
CA LYS A 103 -6.07 -19.81 1.89
C LYS A 103 -6.79 -18.93 2.91
N ALA A 104 -6.49 -19.08 4.19
CA ALA A 104 -7.09 -18.28 5.24
C ALA A 104 -6.77 -16.78 5.08
N PHE A 105 -5.51 -16.43 4.79
CA PHE A 105 -5.10 -15.05 4.52
C PHE A 105 -5.85 -14.45 3.32
N LEU A 106 -5.88 -15.16 2.19
CA LEU A 106 -6.53 -14.70 0.96
C LEU A 106 -8.05 -14.52 1.14
N ILE A 107 -8.71 -15.46 1.83
CA ILE A 107 -10.15 -15.36 2.17
C ILE A 107 -10.42 -14.17 3.08
N LYS A 108 -9.57 -13.94 4.08
CA LYS A 108 -9.70 -12.79 4.98
C LYS A 108 -9.66 -11.47 4.20
N VAL A 109 -8.67 -11.29 3.33
CA VAL A 109 -8.53 -10.07 2.51
C VAL A 109 -9.72 -9.90 1.57
N LYS A 110 -10.17 -10.97 0.91
CA LYS A 110 -11.35 -10.94 0.03
C LYS A 110 -12.59 -10.44 0.76
N LYS A 111 -12.89 -11.00 1.94
CA LYS A 111 -14.05 -10.60 2.75
C LYS A 111 -14.00 -9.13 3.16
N ILE A 112 -12.83 -8.65 3.58
CA ILE A 112 -12.65 -7.22 3.94
C ILE A 112 -12.91 -6.33 2.73
N LYS A 113 -12.38 -6.70 1.57
CA LYS A 113 -12.56 -5.92 0.34
C LYS A 113 -14.03 -5.83 -0.07
N GLU A 114 -14.76 -6.95 -0.04
CA GLU A 114 -16.20 -6.98 -0.35
C GLU A 114 -16.99 -6.05 0.58
N GLN A 115 -16.68 -6.05 1.88
CA GLN A 115 -17.32 -5.14 2.84
C GLN A 115 -17.05 -3.65 2.57
N VAL A 116 -15.84 -3.31 2.13
CA VAL A 116 -15.47 -1.92 1.80
C VAL A 116 -16.18 -1.48 0.52
N ASP A 117 -16.22 -2.33 -0.50
CA ASP A 117 -16.88 -2.03 -1.77
C ASP A 117 -18.42 -1.86 -1.56
N ASP A 118 -19.03 -2.64 -0.66
CA ASP A 118 -20.43 -2.50 -0.24
C ASP A 118 -20.68 -1.19 0.53
N TYR A 119 -19.73 -0.73 1.35
CA TYR A 119 -19.85 0.53 2.08
C TYR A 119 -19.77 1.75 1.13
N GLY A 120 -18.94 1.67 0.09
CA GLY A 120 -18.78 2.75 -0.91
C GLY A 120 -19.90 2.81 -1.97
N SER A 121 -20.86 1.88 -1.93
CA SER A 121 -21.99 1.80 -2.87
C SER A 121 -23.35 2.17 -2.25
N LEU A 122 -23.37 2.55 -0.97
CA LEU A 122 -24.51 3.16 -0.25
C LEU A 122 -24.44 4.69 -0.27
#